data_AF-V8R6V5-F1
#
_entry.id   AF-V8R6V5-F1
#
_cell.length_a   1.000
_cell.length_b   1.000
_cell.length_c   1.000
_cell.angle_alpha   90.00
_cell.angle_beta   90.00
_cell.angle_gamma   90.00
#
_symmetry.space_group_name_H-M   'P 1'
#
loop_
_entity.id
_entity.type
_entity.pdbx_description
1 polymer ?
#
loop_
_entity_poly.entity_id
_entity_poly.type
_entity_poly.pdbx_seq_one_letter_code
_entity_poly.pdbx_strand_id
1 'polypeptide(L)'
;MIVSAMFDSLVTFDCVYGGFELENGVVRLYVERGLALKKTKLVTAADGARIVQCDEDECPKGESIFPVHYIYDPARDVEYVEWSLVNGLLHARSEGGEWVRYESESEGLHAMHEYVGDCWLVFSGVSVLRKVIYEYSLDRKSSSGNEFVEEFISGPKVDKSASEYFLEGEINVLPGPGWMSLKIDADSFHIEIPDD
;
A
#
# COMPACT_ATOMS: atom_id res chain seq x y z
N MET A 1 -9.86 5.35 -11.66
CA MET A 1 -10.21 3.92 -11.86
C MET A 1 -10.52 3.19 -10.54
N ILE A 2 -11.59 2.37 -10.49
CA ILE A 2 -11.89 1.47 -9.36
C ILE A 2 -11.35 0.06 -9.65
N VAL A 3 -10.65 -0.53 -8.69
CA VAL A 3 -10.03 -1.85 -8.78
C VAL A 3 -10.49 -2.72 -7.61
N SER A 4 -11.08 -3.88 -7.91
CA SER A 4 -11.37 -4.88 -6.88
C SER A 4 -10.10 -5.67 -6.56
N ALA A 5 -9.79 -5.86 -5.29
CA ALA A 5 -8.66 -6.67 -4.85
C ALA A 5 -9.03 -7.46 -3.59
N MET A 6 -8.44 -8.63 -3.42
CA MET A 6 -8.48 -9.33 -2.13
C MET A 6 -7.53 -8.61 -1.18
N PHE A 7 -8.01 -8.21 -0.01
CA PHE A 7 -7.16 -7.49 0.95
C PHE A 7 -5.91 -8.28 1.34
N ASP A 8 -6.03 -9.60 1.50
CA ASP A 8 -4.91 -10.50 1.83
C ASP A 8 -3.83 -10.58 0.74
N SER A 9 -4.13 -10.15 -0.49
CA SER A 9 -3.13 -10.04 -1.56
C SER A 9 -2.26 -8.78 -1.46
N LEU A 10 -2.56 -7.88 -0.52
CA LEU A 10 -1.80 -6.67 -0.26
C LEU A 10 -0.79 -6.90 0.86
N VAL A 11 0.35 -6.21 0.76
CA VAL A 11 1.30 -6.03 1.86
C VAL A 11 1.31 -4.56 2.19
N THR A 12 0.78 -4.22 3.36
CA THR A 12 0.52 -2.83 3.73
C THR A 12 1.51 -2.31 4.76
N PHE A 13 2.33 -3.18 5.37
CA PHE A 13 3.23 -2.83 6.47
C PHE A 13 4.22 -1.72 6.13
N ASP A 14 4.76 -1.73 4.91
CA ASP A 14 5.71 -0.71 4.42
C ASP A 14 5.01 0.54 3.87
N CYS A 15 3.68 0.63 3.94
CA CYS A 15 2.94 1.76 3.40
C CYS A 15 3.25 3.03 4.18
N VAL A 16 3.30 4.12 3.43
CA VAL A 16 3.22 5.48 3.95
C VAL A 16 1.84 6.02 3.62
N TYR A 17 1.07 6.32 4.66
CA TYR A 17 -0.29 6.82 4.56
C TYR A 17 -0.34 8.35 4.68
N GLY A 18 -1.21 8.93 3.87
CA GLY A 18 -1.54 10.35 3.88
C GLY A 18 -2.95 10.59 4.38
N GLY A 19 -3.78 11.22 3.54
CA GLY A 19 -5.16 11.59 3.84
C GLY A 19 -6.03 10.44 4.39
N PHE A 20 -6.90 10.77 5.34
CA PHE A 20 -7.86 9.86 5.95
C PHE A 20 -9.23 10.53 5.98
N GLU A 21 -10.23 9.86 5.41
CA GLU A 21 -11.60 10.36 5.31
C GLU A 21 -12.57 9.32 5.90
N LEU A 22 -13.46 9.76 6.79
CA LEU A 22 -14.57 8.95 7.31
C LEU A 22 -15.87 9.74 7.07
N GLU A 23 -16.69 9.28 6.13
CA GLU A 23 -17.96 9.91 5.80
C GLU A 23 -19.02 8.86 5.50
N ASN A 24 -20.22 9.01 6.06
CA ASN A 24 -21.40 8.18 5.76
C ASN A 24 -21.16 6.66 5.83
N GLY A 25 -20.29 6.21 6.75
CA GLY A 25 -19.94 4.79 6.91
C GLY A 25 -18.99 4.26 5.83
N VAL A 26 -18.28 5.15 5.12
CA VAL A 26 -17.19 4.84 4.21
C VAL A 26 -15.90 5.41 4.79
N VAL A 27 -14.85 4.61 4.80
CA VAL A 27 -13.50 5.03 5.17
C VAL A 27 -12.63 5.00 3.93
N ARG A 28 -11.90 6.09 3.68
CA ARG A 28 -10.91 6.19 2.61
C ARG A 28 -9.57 6.53 3.24
N LEU A 29 -8.56 5.71 2.93
CA LEU A 29 -7.20 5.89 3.40
C LEU A 29 -6.29 6.03 2.18
N TYR A 30 -5.63 7.18 2.07
CA TYR A 30 -4.70 7.45 0.99
C TYR A 30 -3.35 6.81 1.27
N VAL A 31 -2.84 6.07 0.28
CA VAL A 31 -1.52 5.47 0.27
C VAL A 31 -0.64 6.33 -0.61
N GLU A 32 0.35 6.99 -0.02
CA GLU A 32 1.34 7.77 -0.75
C GLU A 32 2.28 6.85 -1.51
N ARG A 33 2.76 5.79 -0.84
CA ARG A 33 3.74 4.81 -1.37
C ARG A 33 3.84 3.58 -0.48
N GLY A 34 4.66 2.61 -0.88
CA GLY A 34 5.04 1.46 -0.05
C GLY A 34 4.02 0.31 -0.02
N LEU A 35 2.96 0.37 -0.84
CA LEU A 35 2.05 -0.76 -1.01
C LEU A 35 2.70 -1.80 -1.91
N ALA A 36 2.78 -3.05 -1.48
CA ALA A 36 3.26 -4.14 -2.33
C ALA A 36 2.14 -5.15 -2.60
N LEU A 37 2.17 -5.75 -3.80
CA LEU A 37 1.19 -6.73 -4.24
C LEU A 37 1.79 -8.14 -4.23
N LYS A 38 1.08 -9.11 -3.63
CA LYS A 38 1.55 -10.51 -3.54
C LYS A 38 1.25 -11.26 -4.84
N LYS A 39 2.23 -11.36 -5.75
CA LYS A 39 2.15 -12.16 -6.99
C LYS A 39 0.77 -12.03 -7.67
N THR A 40 0.37 -10.80 -7.97
CA THR A 40 -0.96 -10.55 -8.53
C THR A 40 -0.87 -10.04 -9.96
N LYS A 41 -1.88 -10.37 -10.78
CA LYS A 41 -2.10 -9.74 -12.08
C LYS A 41 -3.34 -8.89 -12.08
N LEU A 42 -3.34 -7.89 -12.96
CA LEU A 42 -4.54 -7.19 -13.33
C LEU A 42 -5.34 -7.99 -14.37
N VAL A 43 -6.63 -8.14 -14.13
CA VAL A 43 -7.60 -8.66 -15.09
C VAL A 43 -8.66 -7.61 -15.32
N THR A 44 -8.77 -7.15 -16.57
CA THR A 44 -9.83 -6.24 -17.00
C THR A 44 -11.00 -7.05 -17.55
N ALA A 45 -12.18 -6.86 -16.98
CA ALA A 45 -13.43 -7.48 -17.41
C ALA A 45 -14.50 -6.41 -17.69
N ALA A 46 -15.64 -6.83 -18.25
CA ALA A 46 -16.74 -5.92 -18.58
C ALA A 46 -17.34 -5.20 -17.36
N ASP A 47 -17.11 -5.73 -16.16
CA ASP A 47 -17.56 -5.20 -14.87
C ASP A 47 -16.47 -4.45 -14.09
N GLY A 48 -15.28 -4.24 -14.68
CA GLY A 48 -14.21 -3.44 -14.11
C GLY A 48 -12.84 -4.11 -14.10
N ALA A 49 -11.89 -3.48 -13.41
CA ALA A 49 -10.54 -4.00 -13.22
C ALA A 49 -10.44 -4.77 -11.89
N ARG A 50 -9.71 -5.89 -11.89
CA ARG A 50 -9.51 -6.73 -10.71
C ARG A 50 -8.05 -7.13 -10.56
N ILE A 51 -7.53 -7.03 -9.34
CA ILE A 51 -6.26 -7.62 -8.95
C ILE A 51 -6.54 -9.02 -8.41
N VAL A 52 -5.95 -10.02 -9.05
CA VAL A 52 -6.11 -11.44 -8.68
C VAL A 52 -4.75 -12.09 -8.46
N GLN A 53 -4.68 -12.96 -7.47
CA GLN A 53 -3.46 -13.74 -7.21
C GLN A 53 -3.17 -14.70 -8.36
N CYS A 54 -1.90 -14.84 -8.70
CA CYS A 54 -1.38 -15.81 -9.66
C CYS A 54 -0.65 -16.95 -8.94
N ASP A 55 -0.88 -18.17 -9.42
CA ASP A 55 -0.17 -19.37 -8.96
C ASP A 55 1.06 -19.72 -9.81
N GLU A 56 1.25 -19.04 -10.96
CA GLU A 56 2.32 -19.32 -11.92
C GLU A 56 3.55 -18.41 -11.73
N ASP A 57 4.72 -18.92 -12.09
CA ASP A 57 6.02 -18.23 -11.98
C ASP A 57 6.14 -16.99 -12.90
N GLU A 58 5.29 -16.89 -13.93
CA GLU A 58 5.23 -15.76 -14.87
C GLU A 58 3.87 -15.04 -14.79
N CYS A 59 3.64 -14.33 -13.69
CA CYS A 59 2.47 -13.46 -13.55
C CYS A 59 2.80 -12.06 -14.09
N PRO A 60 2.04 -11.52 -15.07
CA PRO A 60 2.21 -10.12 -15.47
C PRO A 60 1.88 -9.21 -14.29
N LYS A 61 2.81 -8.32 -13.98
CA LYS A 61 2.78 -7.41 -12.85
C LYS A 61 1.65 -6.37 -12.98
N GLY A 62 0.69 -6.42 -12.06
CA GLY A 62 -0.44 -5.50 -11.97
C GLY A 62 -0.08 -4.10 -11.48
N GLU A 63 1.17 -3.86 -11.12
CA GLU A 63 1.71 -2.65 -10.52
C GLU A 63 1.73 -1.45 -11.49
N SER A 64 1.78 -1.70 -12.80
CA SER A 64 1.87 -0.67 -13.86
C SER A 64 0.66 0.27 -13.99
N ILE A 65 -0.44 -0.01 -13.29
CA ILE A 65 -1.62 0.87 -13.27
C ILE A 65 -1.58 1.92 -12.18
N PHE A 66 -0.65 1.81 -11.23
CA PHE A 66 -0.53 2.74 -10.13
C PHE A 66 0.35 3.91 -10.56
N PRO A 67 -0.02 5.17 -10.27
CA PRO A 67 0.75 6.34 -10.68
C PRO A 67 2.16 6.36 -10.08
N VAL A 68 2.27 5.94 -8.82
CA VAL A 68 3.56 5.71 -8.16
C VAL A 68 3.91 4.23 -8.28
N HIS A 69 5.07 3.95 -8.88
CA HIS A 69 5.62 2.61 -9.03
C HIS A 69 7.15 2.66 -8.99
N TYR A 70 7.76 1.88 -8.10
CA TYR A 70 9.21 1.88 -7.90
C TYR A 70 9.71 0.56 -7.31
N ILE A 71 11.02 0.36 -7.41
CA ILE A 71 11.76 -0.70 -6.74
C ILE A 71 12.57 -0.07 -5.60
N TYR A 72 12.59 -0.67 -4.41
CA TYR A 72 13.40 -0.19 -3.29
C TYR A 72 14.54 -1.16 -2.97
N ASP A 73 15.78 -0.65 -2.96
CA ASP A 73 16.96 -1.40 -2.52
C ASP A 73 17.32 -1.00 -1.08
N PRO A 74 17.02 -1.87 -0.08
CA PRO A 74 17.32 -1.58 1.32
C PRO A 74 18.81 -1.62 1.65
N ALA A 75 19.65 -2.28 0.84
CA ALA A 75 21.09 -2.33 1.07
C ALA A 75 21.77 -1.02 0.67
N ARG A 76 21.20 -0.31 -0.31
CA ARG A 76 21.69 0.99 -0.79
C ARG A 76 20.89 2.17 -0.25
N ASP A 77 19.72 1.93 0.33
CA ASP A 77 18.77 2.96 0.76
C ASP A 77 18.37 3.86 -0.43
N VAL A 78 17.99 3.22 -1.56
CA VAL A 78 17.68 3.90 -2.83
C VAL A 78 16.39 3.36 -3.44
N GLU A 79 15.57 4.29 -3.93
CA GLU A 79 14.39 4.02 -4.75
C GLU A 79 14.73 4.16 -6.25
N TYR A 80 14.35 3.16 -7.03
CA TYR A 80 14.53 3.12 -8.48
C TYR A 80 13.16 3.26 -9.16
N VAL A 81 13.01 4.31 -9.96
CA VAL A 81 11.77 4.62 -10.70
C VAL A 81 11.76 4.04 -12.11
N GLU A 82 12.93 3.63 -12.62
CA GLU A 82 13.07 2.94 -13.91
C GLU A 82 13.99 1.73 -13.74
N TRP A 83 13.59 0.59 -14.30
CA TRP A 83 14.40 -0.62 -14.26
C TRP A 83 14.11 -1.58 -15.41
N SER A 84 15.06 -2.47 -15.65
CA SER A 84 14.96 -3.58 -16.58
C SER A 84 15.89 -4.71 -16.14
N LEU A 85 15.62 -5.93 -16.61
CA LEU A 85 16.54 -7.04 -16.46
C LEU A 85 17.33 -7.22 -17.77
N VAL A 86 18.65 -7.04 -17.69
CA VAL A 86 19.57 -7.22 -18.83
C VAL A 86 20.44 -8.44 -18.55
N ASN A 87 20.17 -9.53 -19.27
CA ASN A 87 20.81 -10.84 -19.04
C ASN A 87 20.66 -11.32 -17.58
N GLY A 88 19.45 -11.22 -17.02
CA GLY A 88 19.16 -11.60 -15.63
C GLY A 88 19.63 -10.59 -14.57
N LEU A 89 20.42 -9.60 -14.94
CA LEU A 89 20.94 -8.59 -14.02
C LEU A 89 20.04 -7.36 -13.98
N LEU A 90 19.76 -6.89 -12.76
CA LEU A 90 19.02 -5.66 -12.56
C LEU A 90 19.82 -4.46 -13.10
N HIS A 91 19.16 -3.67 -13.93
CA HIS A 91 19.64 -2.39 -14.42
C HIS A 91 18.58 -1.36 -14.06
N ALA A 92 18.91 -0.43 -13.17
CA ALA A 92 17.93 0.45 -12.55
C ALA A 92 18.45 1.89 -12.40
N ARG A 93 17.53 2.84 -12.32
CA ARG A 93 17.82 4.27 -12.22
C ARG A 93 16.88 4.94 -11.23
N SER A 94 17.45 5.72 -10.32
CA SER A 94 16.70 6.57 -9.38
C SER A 94 16.25 7.86 -10.06
N GLU A 95 15.33 8.59 -9.45
CA GLU A 95 14.87 9.87 -10.00
C GLU A 95 16.06 10.84 -10.17
N GLY A 96 16.32 11.27 -11.41
CA GLY A 96 17.45 12.15 -11.75
C GLY A 96 18.85 11.54 -11.62
N GLY A 97 18.96 10.23 -11.33
CA GLY A 97 20.23 9.54 -11.11
C GLY A 97 20.88 8.93 -12.36
N GLU A 98 22.10 8.41 -12.20
CA GLU A 98 22.74 7.57 -13.20
C GLU A 98 22.20 6.14 -13.16
N TRP A 99 22.29 5.45 -14.31
CA TRP A 99 21.96 4.03 -14.37
C TRP A 99 22.96 3.21 -13.59
N VAL A 100 22.45 2.36 -12.69
CA VAL A 100 23.24 1.40 -11.93
C VAL A 100 22.97 0.01 -12.47
N ARG A 101 24.04 -0.74 -12.72
CA ARG A 101 23.98 -2.15 -13.10
C ARG A 101 24.45 -3.01 -11.95
N TYR A 102 23.64 -3.99 -11.58
CA TYR A 102 24.01 -4.98 -10.57
C TYR A 102 24.96 -6.01 -11.18
N GLU A 103 25.94 -6.46 -10.39
CA GLU A 103 26.97 -7.41 -10.85
C GLU A 103 26.55 -8.86 -10.63
N SER A 104 25.54 -9.12 -9.79
CA SER A 104 25.02 -10.45 -9.52
C SER A 104 23.48 -10.50 -9.49
N GLU A 105 22.92 -11.65 -9.87
CA GLU A 105 21.47 -11.90 -9.81
C GLU A 105 20.95 -11.88 -8.37
N SER A 106 21.75 -12.37 -7.41
CA SER A 106 21.39 -12.38 -5.99
C SER A 106 21.23 -10.98 -5.40
N GLU A 107 22.10 -10.04 -5.77
CA GLU A 107 21.96 -8.64 -5.33
C GLU A 107 20.75 -7.98 -5.98
N GLY A 108 20.47 -8.29 -7.26
CA GLY A 108 19.28 -7.81 -7.95
C GLY A 108 17.98 -8.30 -7.30
N LEU A 109 17.90 -9.59 -6.94
CA LEU A 109 16.73 -10.22 -6.32
C LEU A 109 16.28 -9.53 -5.02
N HIS A 110 17.22 -9.07 -4.19
CA HIS A 110 16.90 -8.35 -2.96
C HIS A 110 16.31 -6.96 -3.20
N ALA A 111 16.66 -6.33 -4.32
CA ALA A 111 16.07 -5.06 -4.71
C ALA A 111 14.66 -5.23 -5.28
N MET A 112 14.30 -6.37 -5.89
CA MET A 112 13.08 -6.55 -6.71
C MET A 112 11.71 -6.45 -5.99
N HIS A 113 11.65 -5.96 -4.76
CA HIS A 113 10.37 -5.59 -4.15
C HIS A 113 9.83 -4.35 -4.87
N GLU A 114 8.83 -4.59 -5.73
CA GLU A 114 8.09 -3.51 -6.37
C GLU A 114 7.01 -3.00 -5.43
N TYR A 115 7.03 -1.68 -5.28
CA TYR A 115 6.10 -0.93 -4.47
C TYR A 115 5.30 0.01 -5.36
N VAL A 116 4.06 0.23 -4.96
CA VAL A 116 3.14 1.15 -5.59
C VAL A 116 2.61 2.17 -4.58
N GLY A 117 1.98 3.21 -5.09
CA GLY A 117 1.39 4.28 -4.30
C GLY A 117 0.37 5.08 -5.09
N ASP A 118 0.07 6.27 -4.59
CA ASP A 118 -0.92 7.19 -5.15
C ASP A 118 -2.26 6.50 -5.44
N CYS A 119 -2.83 5.92 -4.38
CA CYS A 119 -4.12 5.23 -4.46
C CYS A 119 -4.87 5.34 -3.14
N TRP A 120 -6.17 5.07 -3.17
CA TRP A 120 -7.03 5.04 -2.01
C TRP A 120 -7.45 3.61 -1.70
N LEU A 121 -7.27 3.21 -0.44
CA LEU A 121 -7.90 2.03 0.13
C LEU A 121 -9.27 2.45 0.66
N VAL A 122 -10.34 1.86 0.10
CA VAL A 122 -11.71 2.27 0.40
C VAL A 122 -12.48 1.11 1.03
N PHE A 123 -13.02 1.37 2.22
CA PHE A 123 -13.81 0.43 3.01
C PHE A 123 -15.23 0.95 3.13
N SER A 124 -16.20 0.18 2.66
CA SER A 124 -17.60 0.59 2.62
C SER A 124 -18.42 -0.17 3.65
N GLY A 125 -19.38 0.52 4.26
CA GLY A 125 -20.21 -0.06 5.30
C GLY A 125 -19.43 -0.32 6.59
N VAL A 126 -18.56 0.59 6.98
CA VAL A 126 -17.77 0.50 8.22
C VAL A 126 -18.67 0.50 9.44
N SER A 127 -18.54 -0.53 10.28
CA SER A 127 -19.24 -0.65 11.56
C SER A 127 -18.33 -0.35 12.74
N VAL A 128 -17.05 -0.71 12.65
CA VAL A 128 -16.04 -0.44 13.67
C VAL A 128 -14.80 0.09 12.99
N LEU A 129 -14.19 1.11 13.58
CA LEU A 129 -12.88 1.57 13.21
C LEU A 129 -12.11 1.94 14.47
N ARG A 130 -10.86 1.49 14.54
CA ARG A 130 -9.92 1.86 15.60
C ARG A 130 -8.58 2.19 14.98
N LYS A 131 -8.20 3.45 15.05
CA LYS A 131 -6.94 4.00 14.58
C LYS A 131 -6.08 4.38 15.78
N VAL A 132 -4.86 3.86 15.83
CA VAL A 132 -3.85 4.19 16.83
C VAL A 132 -2.63 4.72 16.12
N ILE A 133 -2.11 5.86 16.54
CA ILE A 133 -0.90 6.47 16.00
C ILE A 133 0.10 6.67 17.14
N TYR A 134 1.28 6.06 16.97
CA TYR A 134 2.44 6.25 17.83
C TYR A 134 3.33 7.32 17.19
N GLU A 135 3.35 8.51 17.76
CA GLU A 135 4.06 9.64 17.18
C GLU A 135 5.58 9.45 17.27
N TYR A 136 6.26 9.83 16.19
CA TYR A 136 7.71 9.89 16.17
C TYR A 136 8.22 11.18 16.78
N SER A 137 9.39 11.10 17.39
CA SER A 137 10.16 12.26 17.79
C SER A 137 10.60 13.06 16.56
N LEU A 138 11.12 14.28 16.77
CA LEU A 138 11.63 15.14 15.68
C LEU A 138 12.72 14.48 14.83
N ASP A 139 13.43 13.49 15.38
CA ASP A 139 14.45 12.71 14.65
C ASP A 139 13.88 11.66 13.69
N ARG A 140 12.55 11.41 13.74
CA ARG A 140 11.83 10.36 12.99
C ARG A 140 12.40 8.95 13.15
N LYS A 141 13.19 8.72 14.20
CA LYS A 141 13.86 7.44 14.48
C LYS A 141 13.51 6.87 15.83
N SER A 142 13.02 7.71 16.73
CA SER A 142 12.56 7.33 18.06
C SER A 142 11.10 7.75 18.25
N SER A 143 10.41 7.10 19.18
CA SER A 143 9.05 7.52 19.57
C SER A 143 9.12 8.79 20.43
N SER A 144 8.18 9.70 20.23
CA SER A 144 7.99 10.85 21.13
C SER A 144 7.38 10.44 22.48
N GLY A 145 6.82 9.23 22.56
CA GLY A 145 6.01 8.75 23.68
C GLY A 145 4.54 9.16 23.62
N ASN A 146 4.14 9.96 22.63
CA ASN A 146 2.74 10.34 22.43
C ASN A 146 1.99 9.24 21.65
N GLU A 147 0.77 8.96 22.10
CA GLU A 147 -0.17 8.04 21.46
C GLU A 147 -1.47 8.77 21.17
N PHE A 148 -1.96 8.65 19.94
CA PHE A 148 -3.25 9.18 19.53
C PHE A 148 -4.17 8.04 19.16
N VAL A 149 -5.35 7.99 19.79
CA VAL A 149 -6.36 6.96 19.56
C VAL A 149 -7.63 7.60 19.06
N GLU A 150 -8.13 7.12 17.93
CA GLU A 150 -9.42 7.50 17.35
C GLU A 150 -10.26 6.22 17.16
N GLU A 151 -11.45 6.22 17.74
CA GLU A 151 -12.38 5.09 17.69
C GLU A 151 -13.74 5.54 17.16
N PHE A 152 -14.28 4.75 16.24
CA PHE A 152 -15.62 4.92 15.69
C PHE A 152 -16.37 3.60 15.79
N ILE A 153 -17.59 3.65 16.31
CA ILE A 153 -18.49 2.51 16.40
C ILE A 153 -19.86 2.97 15.91
N SER A 154 -20.32 2.36 14.83
CA SER A 154 -21.69 2.52 14.35
C SER A 154 -22.61 1.52 15.05
N GLY A 155 -23.86 1.92 15.31
CA GLY A 155 -24.86 1.09 15.99
C GLY A 155 -25.13 -0.26 15.29
N PRO A 156 -25.84 -1.19 15.94
CA PRO A 156 -25.92 -2.58 15.50
C PRO A 156 -26.52 -2.68 14.10
N LYS A 157 -25.69 -3.12 13.14
CA LYS A 157 -26.15 -3.55 11.82
C LYS A 157 -26.76 -4.94 11.96
N VAL A 158 -28.06 -5.03 11.69
CA VAL A 158 -28.78 -6.28 11.56
C VAL A 158 -28.40 -6.90 10.20
N ASP A 159 -27.93 -8.15 10.21
CA ASP A 159 -27.80 -9.06 9.05
C ASP A 159 -26.69 -8.87 8.00
N LYS A 160 -25.52 -8.31 8.33
CA LYS A 160 -24.35 -8.43 7.42
C LYS A 160 -23.12 -9.00 8.11
N SER A 161 -22.46 -9.96 7.44
CA SER A 161 -21.11 -10.39 7.78
C SER A 161 -20.14 -9.26 7.47
N ALA A 162 -19.62 -8.61 8.51
CA ALA A 162 -18.51 -7.67 8.35
C ALA A 162 -17.20 -8.46 8.25
N SER A 163 -16.32 -8.03 7.34
CA SER A 163 -14.94 -8.48 7.28
C SER A 163 -14.08 -7.57 8.13
N GLU A 164 -13.13 -8.17 8.85
CA GLU A 164 -12.12 -7.44 9.64
C GLU A 164 -10.89 -7.20 8.76
N TYR A 165 -10.41 -5.96 8.74
CA TYR A 165 -9.24 -5.51 8.00
C TYR A 165 -8.25 -4.88 8.97
N PHE A 166 -6.97 -5.21 8.81
CA PHE A 166 -5.90 -4.70 9.64
C PHE A 166 -4.77 -4.14 8.78
N LEU A 167 -4.37 -2.91 9.10
CA LEU A 167 -3.39 -2.12 8.37
C LEU A 167 -2.37 -1.58 9.37
N GLU A 168 -1.11 -1.59 8.99
CA GLU A 168 -0.04 -0.91 9.70
C GLU A 168 0.83 -0.16 8.69
N GLY A 169 1.60 0.82 9.16
CA GLY A 169 2.55 1.55 8.34
C GLY A 169 2.80 2.96 8.88
N GLU A 170 3.58 3.74 8.16
CA GLU A 170 3.88 5.12 8.55
C GLU A 170 2.74 6.05 8.18
N ILE A 171 2.51 7.11 8.97
CA ILE A 171 1.61 8.21 8.63
C ILE A 171 2.39 9.52 8.65
N ASN A 172 2.28 10.31 7.59
CA ASN A 172 3.01 11.58 7.46
C ASN A 172 2.15 12.83 7.70
N VAL A 173 0.84 12.65 7.84
CA VAL A 173 -0.13 13.72 8.12
C VAL A 173 -0.51 13.74 9.60
N LEU A 174 -1.06 14.87 10.07
CA LEU A 174 -1.49 15.03 11.47
C LEU A 174 -2.43 13.89 11.92
N PRO A 175 -2.27 13.39 13.16
CA PRO A 175 -1.34 13.81 14.20
C PRO A 175 0.11 13.29 14.04
N GLY A 176 0.47 12.71 12.90
CA GLY A 176 1.84 12.29 12.57
C GLY A 176 2.83 13.45 12.36
N PRO A 177 4.11 13.12 12.10
CA PRO A 177 4.58 11.82 11.62
C PRO A 177 4.64 10.72 12.70
N GLY A 178 4.34 9.47 12.35
CA GLY A 178 4.36 8.35 13.29
C GLY A 178 4.08 6.99 12.66
N TRP A 179 4.01 5.96 13.52
CA TRP A 179 3.54 4.62 13.13
C TRP A 179 2.05 4.49 13.40
N MET A 180 1.28 4.08 12.40
CA MET A 180 -0.15 3.86 12.50
C MET A 180 -0.46 2.36 12.58
N SER A 181 -1.39 2.00 13.45
CA SER A 181 -2.11 0.73 13.45
C SER A 181 -3.60 1.02 13.29
N LEU A 182 -4.23 0.41 12.29
CA LEU A 182 -5.62 0.67 11.93
C LEU A 182 -6.38 -0.64 11.75
N LYS A 183 -7.45 -0.78 12.54
CA LYS A 183 -8.42 -1.87 12.44
C LYS A 183 -9.74 -1.33 11.91
N ILE A 184 -10.33 -2.02 10.94
CA ILE A 184 -11.61 -1.66 10.32
C ILE A 184 -12.47 -2.91 10.19
N ASP A 185 -13.73 -2.83 10.62
CA ASP A 185 -14.76 -3.82 10.29
C ASP A 185 -15.69 -3.21 9.25
N ALA A 186 -15.76 -3.80 8.05
CA ALA A 186 -16.52 -3.25 6.92
C ALA A 186 -17.23 -4.32 6.07
N ASP A 187 -18.26 -3.91 5.32
CA ASP A 187 -19.01 -4.79 4.42
C ASP A 187 -18.18 -5.16 3.17
N SER A 188 -17.34 -4.24 2.66
CA SER A 188 -16.54 -4.45 1.46
C SER A 188 -15.30 -3.57 1.40
N PHE A 189 -14.36 -3.95 0.52
CA PHE A 189 -13.11 -3.27 0.26
C PHE A 189 -12.84 -3.15 -1.25
N HIS A 190 -12.29 -2.02 -1.69
CA HIS A 190 -11.73 -1.82 -3.04
C HIS A 190 -10.60 -0.79 -3.02
N ILE A 191 -9.85 -0.72 -4.14
CA ILE A 191 -8.82 0.28 -4.37
C ILE A 191 -9.35 1.30 -5.39
N GLU A 192 -9.17 2.59 -5.13
CA GLU A 192 -9.38 3.64 -6.13
C GLU A 192 -8.04 4.22 -6.53
N ILE A 193 -7.78 4.23 -7.83
CA ILE A 193 -6.61 4.86 -8.42
C ILE A 193 -7.11 6.15 -9.07
N PRO A 194 -6.52 7.32 -8.79
CA PRO A 194 -6.91 8.55 -9.47
C PRO A 194 -6.73 8.41 -10.98
N ASP A 195 -7.59 9.08 -11.75
CA ASP A 195 -7.36 9.21 -13.19
C ASP A 195 -6.44 10.43 -13.37
N ASP A 196 -5.26 10.23 -13.96
CA ASP A 196 -4.30 11.29 -14.30
C ASP A 196 -4.88 12.38 -15.22
#